data_AF-A0A5K0XDB6-F1
#
_entry.id   AF-A0A5K0XDB6-F1
#
_cell.length_a   1.000
_cell.length_b   1.000
_cell.length_c   1.000
_cell.angle_alpha   90.00
_cell.angle_beta   90.00
_cell.angle_gamma   90.00
#
_symmetry.space_group_name_H-M   'P 1'
#
loop_
_entity.id
_entity.type
_entity.pdbx_description
1 polymer ?
#
loop_
_entity_poly.entity_id
_entity_poly.type
_entity_poly.pdbx_seq_one_letter_code
_entity_poly.pdbx_strand_id
1 'polypeptide(L)' 'AVIENVNLKQQIFADLEKHCSPHCILASNTSTIDLNLIGQNTKSHDRIVGAHFF' A
#
# COMPACT_ATOMS: atom_id res chain seq x y z
N ALA A 1 -1.99 -6.10 7.60
CA ALA A 1 -2.35 -4.82 8.25
C ALA A 1 -1.25 -4.43 9.24
N VAL A 2 -1.00 -3.14 9.41
CA VAL A 2 0.01 -2.57 10.32
C VAL A 2 -0.49 -1.23 10.85
N ILE A 3 0.15 -0.66 11.88
CA ILE A 3 -0.20 0.64 12.48
C ILE A 3 -0.34 1.79 11.46
N GLU A 4 -1.11 2.81 11.81
CA GLU A 4 -1.32 4.01 10.98
C GLU A 4 -0.08 4.93 11.04
N ASN A 5 0.96 4.53 10.31
CA ASN A 5 2.18 5.30 10.11
C ASN A 5 2.51 5.36 8.61
N VAL A 6 2.61 6.58 8.07
CA VAL A 6 2.83 6.83 6.64
C VAL A 6 4.14 6.18 6.16
N ASN A 7 5.26 6.50 6.80
CA ASN A 7 6.58 6.02 6.38
C ASN A 7 6.67 4.50 6.41
N LEU A 8 6.13 3.87 7.45
CA LEU A 8 6.10 2.41 7.57
C LEU A 8 5.29 1.77 6.45
N LYS A 9 4.10 2.29 6.15
CA LYS A 9 3.26 1.75 5.07
C LYS A 9 3.90 1.95 3.71
N GLN A 10 4.49 3.12 3.44
CA GLN A 10 5.22 3.37 2.19
C GLN A 10 6.38 2.39 2.00
N GLN A 11 7.18 2.13 3.05
CA GLN A 11 8.26 1.16 2.99
C GLN A 11 7.74 -0.25 2.68
N ILE A 12 6.68 -0.68 3.38
CA ILE A 12 6.07 -1.99 3.16
C ILE A 12 5.55 -2.11 1.72
N PHE A 13 4.86 -1.10 1.20
CA PHE A 13 4.32 -1.15 -0.16
C PHE A 13 5.43 -1.17 -1.23
N ALA A 14 6.52 -0.44 -1.02
CA ALA A 14 7.70 -0.52 -1.89
C ALA A 14 8.37 -1.91 -1.84
N ASP A 15 8.39 -2.56 -0.67
CA ASP A 15 8.94 -3.92 -0.56
C ASP A 15 7.98 -4.97 -1.13
N LEU A 16 6.67 -4.83 -0.95
CA LEU A 16 5.67 -5.69 -1.59
C LEU A 16 5.75 -5.61 -3.12
N GLU A 17 5.94 -4.42 -3.70
CA GLU A 17 6.13 -4.27 -5.15
C GLU A 17 7.31 -5.10 -5.69
N LYS A 18 8.42 -5.17 -4.93
CA LYS A 18 9.63 -5.91 -5.34
C LYS A 18 9.46 -7.42 -5.26
N HIS A 19 8.71 -7.92 -4.28
CA HIS A 19 8.65 -9.34 -3.97
C HIS A 19 7.38 -10.03 -4.49
N CYS A 20 6.31 -9.27 -4.75
CA CYS A 20 5.07 -9.80 -5.28
C CYS A 20 5.10 -9.84 -6.82
N SER A 21 4.32 -10.75 -7.39
CA SER A 21 4.15 -10.84 -8.84
C SER A 21 3.60 -9.53 -9.44
N PRO A 22 3.93 -9.17 -10.70
CA PRO A 22 3.44 -7.95 -11.35
C PRO A 22 1.91 -7.83 -11.44
N HIS A 23 1.16 -8.93 -11.30
CA HIS A 23 -0.31 -8.92 -11.31
C HIS A 23 -0.94 -8.97 -9.91
N CYS A 24 -0.14 -8.95 -8.85
CA CYS A 24 -0.64 -8.96 -7.47
C CYS A 24 -1.27 -7.60 -7.10
N ILE A 25 -2.48 -7.61 -6.54
CA ILE A 25 -3.14 -6.42 -6.00
C ILE A 25 -2.61 -6.11 -4.61
N LEU A 26 -2.27 -4.86 -4.35
CA LEU A 26 -1.72 -4.38 -3.08
C LEU A 26 -2.79 -3.57 -2.33
N ALA A 27 -3.43 -4.20 -1.35
CA ALA A 27 -4.54 -3.59 -0.61
C ALA A 27 -4.10 -3.04 0.75
N SER A 28 -4.53 -1.81 1.07
CA SER A 28 -4.36 -1.21 2.41
C SER A 28 -5.69 -1.19 3.17
N ASN A 29 -5.66 -1.59 4.44
CA ASN A 29 -6.76 -1.43 5.40
C ASN A 29 -6.64 -0.09 6.18
N THR A 30 -6.03 0.94 5.60
CA THR A 30 -5.92 2.24 6.28
C THR A 30 -7.29 2.87 6.49
N SER A 31 -7.45 3.58 7.61
CA SER A 31 -8.68 4.33 7.92
C SER A 31 -8.48 5.85 7.78
N THR A 32 -7.23 6.33 7.85
CA THR A 32 -6.94 7.77 7.99
C THR A 32 -5.86 8.29 7.04
N ILE A 33 -5.20 7.41 6.27
CA ILE A 33 -4.10 7.79 5.38
C ILE A 33 -4.57 7.71 3.93
N ASP A 34 -4.23 8.73 3.13
CA ASP A 34 -4.47 8.74 1.69
C ASP A 34 -3.72 7.57 1.01
N LEU A 35 -4.42 6.80 0.17
CA LEU A 35 -3.84 5.69 -0.58
C LEU A 35 -2.75 6.16 -1.57
N ASN A 36 -2.91 7.34 -2.17
CA ASN A 36 -1.89 7.91 -3.06
C ASN A 36 -0.59 8.17 -2.28
N LEU A 37 -0.72 8.61 -1.02
CA LEU A 37 0.43 8.82 -0.15
C LEU A 37 1.10 7.49 0.23
N ILE A 38 0.33 6.43 0.49
CA ILE A 38 0.88 5.09 0.75
C ILE A 38 1.66 4.56 -0.47
N GLY A 39 1.13 4.78 -1.67
CA GLY A 39 1.74 4.32 -2.92
C GLY A 39 2.89 5.16 -3.46
N GLN A 40 3.20 6.30 -2.86
CA GLN A 40 4.12 7.32 -3.40
C GLN A 40 5.50 6.79 -3.83
N ASN A 41 6.02 5.77 -3.13
CA ASN A 41 7.34 5.17 -3.40
C ASN A 41 7.28 3.91 -4.28
N THR A 42 6.13 3.62 -4.88
CA THR A 42 5.92 2.50 -5.80
C THR A 42 5.81 3.00 -7.24
N LYS A 43 6.01 2.11 -8.22
CA LYS A 43 5.73 2.43 -9.64
C LYS A 43 4.36 1.92 -10.08
N SER A 44 3.82 0.94 -9.38
CA SER A 44 2.59 0.21 -9.72
C SER A 44 1.34 0.79 -9.04
N HIS A 45 1.09 2.09 -9.22
CA HIS A 45 -0.04 2.78 -8.58
C HIS A 45 -1.40 2.18 -8.98
N ASP A 46 -1.51 1.62 -10.19
CA ASP A 46 -2.69 0.94 -10.71
C ASP A 46 -3.10 -0.30 -9.91
N ARG A 47 -2.18 -0.87 -9.12
CA ARG A 47 -2.41 -2.08 -8.31
C ARG A 47 -2.75 -1.78 -6.85
N ILE A 48 -2.73 -0.51 -6.43
CA ILE A 48 -2.95 -0.11 -5.04
C ILE A 48 -4.43 0.22 -4.82
N VAL A 49 -5.05 -0.45 -3.85
CA VAL A 49 -6.48 -0.28 -3.53
C VAL A 49 -6.71 -0.18 -2.02
N GLY A 50 -7.83 0.45 -1.64
CA GLY A 50 -8.34 0.41 -0.28
C GLY A 50 -9.21 -0.83 -0.06
N ALA A 51 -8.92 -1.61 0.97
CA ALA A 51 -9.76 -2.70 1.45
C ALA A 51 -10.02 -2.50 2.95
N HIS A 52 -10.98 -1.62 3.25
CA HIS A 52 -11.28 -1.17 4.59
C HIS A 52 -12.30 -2.10 5.27
N PHE A 53 -12.00 -2.51 6.50
CA PHE A 53 -12.82 -3.40 7.33
C PHE A 53 -13.23 -2.70 8.63
N PHE A 54 -14.42 -3.05 9.13
CA PHE A 54 -15.01 -2.56 10.38
C PHE A 54 -14.85 -3.58 11.52
#